data_AF-A0A0F3IFV5-F1
#
_entry.id   AF-A0A0F3IFV5-F1
#
_cell.length_a   1.000
_cell.length_b   1.000
_cell.length_c   1.000
_cell.angle_alpha   90.00
_cell.angle_beta   90.00
_cell.angle_gamma   90.00
#
_symmetry.space_group_name_H-M   'P 1'
#
loop_
_entity.id
_entity.type
_entity.pdbx_description
1 polymer ?
#
loop_
_entity_poly.entity_id
_entity_poly.type
_entity_poly.pdbx_seq_one_letter_code
_entity_poly.pdbx_strand_id
1 'polypeptide(L)'
;MNTYDSLNRIYPYFDVINQYPEKMDIPKYNFYYEADAQHNPSRGPVWTDVYFDPAGQGWMTSCIAPVYNQLNQEFLEGVVGIDITVQDIINEVNQLSIPWEGYAVLVSRAGTILALPQQGEKDWRVQGLTERSYVGVVKWDTFREREFNIYANPLIENLIKGEPNGISHIKLASDKLLSWATIPITGWKIILVAEEARIFEPANTLANHLEQIAWLMIIGMFLFYLVFFYILYLRARNMSLSISEPLKKIDMMVIDIANGKPVQVTDEFAVTELDSTVNGIVVMGQKLECANTDLNNALNEITKKSEQLQTIFDVSPSGYVLINQCADVVLVNRAFSEFTGISQSAALKLTESELITRLAELTELPIDIAKFSNDLFRMKLIWPQLKILLCGAKEIFINNSSEFFR
;
A
#
# COMPACT_ATOMS: atom_id res chain seq x y z
N MET A 1 44.77 -14.94 -67.92
CA MET A 1 44.21 -14.67 -69.27
C MET A 1 44.05 -16.00 -69.99
N ASN A 2 42.90 -16.19 -70.60
CA ASN A 2 42.50 -17.38 -71.34
C ASN A 2 42.07 -16.95 -72.75
N THR A 3 42.53 -17.60 -73.80
CA THR A 3 42.15 -17.25 -75.18
C THR A 3 41.26 -18.31 -75.82
N TYR A 4 40.65 -17.95 -76.96
CA TYR A 4 39.74 -18.83 -77.70
C TYR A 4 40.40 -20.13 -78.20
N ASP A 5 41.72 -20.11 -78.42
CA ASP A 5 42.52 -21.26 -78.87
C ASP A 5 43.13 -22.06 -77.71
N SER A 6 42.64 -21.84 -76.48
CA SER A 6 43.11 -22.49 -75.25
C SER A 6 44.55 -22.17 -74.84
N LEU A 7 45.09 -21.01 -75.24
CA LEU A 7 46.28 -20.46 -74.58
C LEU A 7 45.87 -19.91 -73.19
N ASN A 8 46.49 -20.45 -72.15
CA ASN A 8 46.40 -19.95 -70.79
C ASN A 8 47.67 -19.20 -70.40
N ARG A 9 47.50 -18.03 -69.80
CA ARG A 9 48.56 -17.26 -69.15
C ARG A 9 48.13 -16.90 -67.74
N ILE A 10 48.75 -17.55 -66.75
CA ILE A 10 48.51 -17.32 -65.32
C ILE A 10 49.78 -16.81 -64.64
N TYR A 11 49.60 -15.96 -63.63
CA TYR A 11 50.65 -15.50 -62.73
C TYR A 11 50.12 -15.51 -61.29
N PRO A 12 50.88 -16.00 -60.30
CA PRO A 12 52.21 -16.60 -60.42
C PRO A 12 52.20 -17.95 -61.16
N TYR A 13 53.36 -18.40 -61.62
CA TYR A 13 53.50 -19.71 -62.28
C TYR A 13 53.18 -20.85 -61.30
N PHE A 14 52.53 -21.90 -61.81
CA PHE A 14 52.28 -23.17 -61.12
C PHE A 14 52.61 -24.35 -62.04
N ASP A 15 52.66 -25.56 -61.50
CA ASP A 15 52.99 -26.77 -62.26
C ASP A 15 51.83 -27.21 -63.16
N VAL A 16 51.78 -26.65 -64.36
CA VAL A 16 50.70 -26.87 -65.34
C VAL A 16 50.56 -28.35 -65.72
N ILE A 17 51.66 -29.12 -65.79
CA ILE A 17 51.64 -30.51 -66.27
C ILE A 17 50.90 -31.42 -65.29
N ASN A 18 51.16 -31.25 -63.99
CA ASN A 18 50.53 -32.06 -62.97
C ASN A 18 49.07 -31.65 -62.69
N GLN A 19 48.67 -30.48 -63.18
CA GLN A 19 47.51 -29.79 -62.67
C GLN A 19 46.39 -29.63 -63.70
N TYR A 20 46.72 -29.42 -64.97
CA TYR A 20 45.75 -29.39 -66.05
C TYR A 20 45.74 -30.70 -66.83
N PRO A 21 44.55 -31.20 -67.21
CA PRO A 21 44.47 -32.38 -68.06
C PRO A 21 45.07 -32.08 -69.44
N GLU A 22 45.67 -33.09 -70.05
CA GLU A 22 46.13 -32.99 -71.43
C GLU A 22 44.96 -32.58 -72.35
N LYS A 23 45.23 -31.64 -73.26
CA LYS A 23 44.24 -31.13 -74.24
C LYS A 23 43.00 -30.50 -73.60
N MET A 24 43.16 -29.86 -72.44
CA MET A 24 42.16 -29.00 -71.82
C MET A 24 41.59 -27.99 -72.83
N ASP A 25 40.26 -27.98 -72.98
CA ASP A 25 39.52 -27.07 -73.85
C ASP A 25 38.99 -25.89 -73.01
N ILE A 26 39.81 -24.84 -72.90
CA ILE A 26 39.61 -23.70 -72.00
C ILE A 26 38.26 -23.00 -72.22
N PRO A 27 37.81 -22.74 -73.47
CA PRO A 27 36.51 -22.14 -73.72
C PRO A 27 35.29 -22.86 -73.10
N LYS A 28 35.42 -24.13 -72.72
CA LYS A 28 34.33 -24.89 -72.09
C LYS A 28 34.19 -24.69 -70.58
N TYR A 29 35.09 -23.94 -69.96
CA TYR A 29 35.07 -23.71 -68.51
C TYR A 29 34.42 -22.36 -68.16
N ASN A 30 33.85 -22.28 -66.96
CA ASN A 30 33.11 -21.13 -66.46
C ASN A 30 33.95 -19.84 -66.42
N PHE A 31 35.26 -19.94 -66.16
CA PHE A 31 36.18 -18.81 -66.23
C PHE A 31 36.42 -18.27 -67.66
N TYR A 32 35.79 -18.88 -68.67
CA TYR A 32 35.76 -18.39 -70.05
C TYR A 32 34.33 -18.13 -70.54
N TYR A 33 33.45 -19.15 -70.56
CA TYR A 33 32.13 -19.02 -71.21
C TYR A 33 31.21 -18.02 -70.48
N GLU A 34 31.36 -17.81 -69.17
CA GLU A 34 30.55 -16.82 -68.43
C GLU A 34 30.79 -15.38 -68.94
N ALA A 35 31.94 -15.12 -69.58
CA ALA A 35 32.25 -13.82 -70.18
C ALA A 35 31.86 -13.73 -71.67
N ASP A 36 31.36 -14.80 -72.28
CA ASP A 36 30.96 -14.77 -73.69
C ASP A 36 29.70 -13.90 -73.92
N ALA A 37 29.38 -13.63 -75.19
CA ALA A 37 28.25 -12.76 -75.52
C ALA A 37 26.88 -13.37 -75.18
N GLN A 38 26.79 -14.70 -75.03
CA GLN A 38 25.56 -15.41 -74.71
C GLN A 38 25.24 -15.29 -73.22
N HIS A 39 26.26 -15.42 -72.35
CA HIS A 39 26.11 -15.38 -70.89
C HIS A 39 26.28 -13.97 -70.33
N ASN A 40 27.10 -13.13 -70.98
CA ASN A 40 27.34 -11.74 -70.62
C ASN A 40 27.10 -10.79 -71.82
N PRO A 41 25.84 -10.55 -72.20
CA PRO A 41 25.51 -9.61 -73.29
C PRO A 41 26.01 -8.19 -73.04
N SER A 42 26.19 -7.80 -71.77
CA SER A 42 26.72 -6.49 -71.39
C SER A 42 28.21 -6.31 -71.68
N ARG A 43 28.93 -7.43 -71.84
CA ARG A 43 30.39 -7.49 -72.07
C ARG A 43 31.23 -6.79 -70.99
N GLY A 44 30.65 -6.56 -69.81
CA GLY A 44 31.34 -5.97 -68.66
C GLY A 44 32.07 -7.01 -67.81
N PRO A 45 32.77 -6.59 -66.74
CA PRO A 45 33.29 -7.52 -65.75
C PRO A 45 32.16 -8.33 -65.10
N VAL A 46 32.35 -9.64 -64.97
CA VAL A 46 31.41 -10.57 -64.33
C VAL A 46 32.15 -11.44 -63.33
N TRP A 47 31.47 -11.83 -62.25
CA TRP A 47 32.00 -12.78 -61.28
C TRP A 47 31.48 -14.17 -61.58
N THR A 48 32.39 -15.14 -61.61
CA THR A 48 32.02 -16.54 -61.73
C THR A 48 31.38 -17.02 -60.43
N ASP A 49 30.51 -18.01 -60.52
CA ASP A 49 30.16 -18.79 -59.33
C ASP A 49 31.42 -19.49 -58.79
N VAL A 50 31.36 -19.92 -57.54
CA VAL A 50 32.49 -20.54 -56.85
C VAL A 50 32.81 -21.89 -57.49
N TYR A 51 34.06 -22.07 -57.91
CA TYR A 51 34.55 -23.28 -58.53
C TYR A 51 35.82 -23.77 -57.84
N PHE A 52 36.15 -25.05 -58.04
CA PHE A 52 37.38 -25.61 -57.53
C PHE A 52 38.52 -25.24 -58.48
N ASP A 53 39.51 -24.51 -57.98
CA ASP A 53 40.68 -24.13 -58.75
C ASP A 53 41.42 -25.37 -59.21
N PRO A 54 41.52 -25.64 -60.52
CA PRO A 54 42.38 -26.70 -60.96
C PRO A 54 43.83 -26.39 -60.58
N ALA A 55 44.26 -25.10 -60.51
CA ALA A 55 45.60 -24.66 -60.10
C ALA A 55 45.93 -24.82 -58.58
N GLY A 56 45.04 -25.45 -57.80
CA GLY A 56 45.37 -26.04 -56.50
C GLY A 56 45.26 -25.09 -55.31
N GLN A 57 44.70 -23.89 -55.51
CA GLN A 57 44.43 -22.92 -54.45
C GLN A 57 43.15 -23.25 -53.65
N GLY A 58 42.42 -24.31 -54.01
CA GLY A 58 41.16 -24.71 -53.38
C GLY A 58 39.95 -24.07 -54.06
N TRP A 59 38.89 -23.79 -53.31
CA TRP A 59 37.70 -23.13 -53.87
C TRP A 59 37.96 -21.64 -54.09
N MET A 60 37.57 -21.13 -55.25
CA MET A 60 37.81 -19.75 -55.68
C MET A 60 36.61 -19.18 -56.44
N THR A 61 36.61 -17.86 -56.58
CA THR A 61 35.80 -17.15 -57.57
C THR A 61 36.72 -16.26 -58.39
N SER A 62 36.32 -15.91 -59.60
CA SER A 62 37.10 -15.03 -60.46
C SER A 62 36.26 -13.85 -60.92
N CYS A 63 36.85 -12.67 -60.84
CA CYS A 63 36.36 -11.51 -61.56
C CYS A 63 36.96 -11.55 -62.96
N ILE A 64 36.13 -11.86 -63.96
CA ILE A 64 36.55 -12.02 -65.35
C ILE A 64 35.99 -10.89 -66.22
N ALA A 65 36.74 -10.49 -67.24
CA ALA A 65 36.31 -9.51 -68.22
C ALA A 65 36.65 -10.00 -69.63
N PRO A 66 35.70 -9.90 -70.59
CA PRO A 66 35.94 -10.31 -71.95
C PRO A 66 36.82 -9.31 -72.71
N VAL A 67 37.66 -9.83 -73.59
CA VAL A 67 38.50 -9.06 -74.51
C VAL A 67 38.03 -9.38 -75.93
N TYR A 68 37.30 -8.45 -76.54
CA TYR A 68 36.83 -8.58 -77.91
C TYR A 68 37.82 -7.99 -78.90
N ASN A 69 37.86 -8.55 -80.12
CA ASN A 69 38.67 -8.02 -81.20
C ASN A 69 38.18 -6.63 -81.61
N GLN A 70 39.12 -5.69 -81.81
CA GLN A 70 38.79 -4.31 -82.20
C GLN A 70 38.24 -4.20 -83.63
N LEU A 71 38.69 -5.05 -84.54
CA LEU A 71 38.27 -5.12 -85.94
C LEU A 71 36.97 -5.92 -86.11
N ASN A 72 36.79 -6.98 -85.32
CA ASN A 72 35.56 -7.77 -85.27
C ASN A 72 35.00 -7.80 -83.85
N GLN A 73 34.11 -6.86 -83.54
CA GLN A 73 33.54 -6.69 -82.20
C GLN A 73 32.67 -7.87 -81.73
N GLU A 74 32.38 -8.86 -82.57
CA GLU A 74 31.66 -10.08 -82.15
C GLU A 74 32.61 -11.21 -81.74
N PHE A 75 33.90 -11.11 -82.10
CA PHE A 75 34.87 -12.14 -81.81
C PHE A 75 35.53 -11.93 -80.45
N LEU A 76 35.35 -12.89 -79.54
CA LEU A 76 35.98 -12.94 -78.23
C LEU A 76 37.41 -13.50 -78.37
N GLU A 77 38.41 -12.62 -78.30
CA GLU A 77 39.83 -13.01 -78.36
C GLU A 77 40.28 -13.76 -77.11
N GLY A 78 39.71 -13.38 -75.97
CA GLY A 78 39.97 -14.05 -74.72
C GLY A 78 39.31 -13.40 -73.53
N VAL A 79 39.61 -13.92 -72.37
CA VAL A 79 39.07 -13.53 -71.08
C VAL A 79 40.22 -13.29 -70.13
N VAL A 80 40.27 -12.09 -69.57
CA VAL A 80 41.21 -11.75 -68.49
C VAL A 80 40.47 -11.92 -67.18
N GLY A 81 41.17 -12.33 -66.13
CA GLY A 81 40.54 -12.58 -64.84
C GLY A 81 41.52 -12.40 -63.69
N ILE A 82 40.97 -12.04 -62.54
CA ILE A 82 41.65 -12.08 -61.24
C ILE A 82 40.89 -13.05 -60.36
N ASP A 83 41.67 -13.88 -59.70
CA ASP A 83 41.22 -14.98 -58.88
C ASP A 83 41.24 -14.57 -57.40
N ILE A 84 40.17 -14.87 -56.68
CA ILE A 84 40.08 -14.67 -55.24
C ILE A 84 39.70 -15.99 -54.58
N THR A 85 40.48 -16.41 -53.60
CA THR A 85 40.18 -17.63 -52.86
C THR A 85 38.96 -17.41 -51.97
N VAL A 86 38.13 -18.43 -51.84
CA VAL A 86 36.99 -18.38 -50.91
C VAL A 86 37.49 -18.22 -49.47
N GLN A 87 38.68 -18.74 -49.16
CA GLN A 87 39.29 -18.62 -47.85
C GLN A 87 39.60 -17.16 -47.48
N ASP A 88 40.10 -16.35 -48.42
CA ASP A 88 40.34 -14.93 -48.18
C ASP A 88 39.02 -14.20 -47.85
N ILE A 89 37.95 -14.52 -48.59
CA ILE A 89 36.63 -13.96 -48.35
C ILE A 89 36.08 -14.40 -46.98
N ILE A 90 36.26 -15.67 -46.60
CA ILE A 90 35.91 -16.18 -45.28
C ILE A 90 36.66 -15.40 -44.19
N ASN A 91 37.96 -15.18 -44.36
CA ASN A 91 38.80 -14.48 -43.38
C ASN A 91 38.34 -13.04 -43.19
N GLU A 92 37.97 -12.34 -44.27
CA GLU A 92 37.41 -10.98 -44.19
C GLU A 92 36.02 -10.98 -43.51
N VAL A 93 35.14 -11.92 -43.87
CA VAL A 93 33.80 -12.02 -43.27
C VAL A 93 33.89 -12.36 -41.78
N ASN A 94 34.85 -13.20 -41.36
CA ASN A 94 35.06 -13.56 -39.96
C ASN A 94 35.69 -12.43 -39.13
N GLN A 95 36.34 -11.45 -39.77
CA GLN A 95 36.85 -10.25 -39.10
C GLN A 95 35.77 -9.21 -38.82
N LEU A 96 34.56 -9.37 -39.39
CA LEU A 96 33.44 -8.49 -39.09
C LEU A 96 33.04 -8.64 -37.61
N SER A 97 33.14 -7.53 -36.86
CA SER A 97 32.64 -7.47 -35.49
C SER A 97 31.11 -7.42 -35.50
N ILE A 98 30.48 -8.59 -35.42
CA ILE A 98 29.02 -8.71 -35.39
C ILE A 98 28.57 -8.70 -33.92
N PRO A 99 27.66 -7.80 -33.51
CA PRO A 99 27.18 -7.76 -32.14
C PRO A 99 26.41 -9.02 -31.73
N TRP A 100 26.16 -9.17 -30.43
CA TRP A 100 25.35 -10.27 -29.84
C TRP A 100 25.89 -11.68 -30.12
N GLU A 101 27.21 -11.82 -30.26
CA GLU A 101 27.86 -13.08 -30.65
C GLU A 101 27.27 -13.65 -31.95
N GLY A 102 26.80 -12.78 -32.85
CA GLY A 102 26.32 -13.17 -34.16
C GLY A 102 27.45 -13.51 -35.12
N TYR A 103 27.09 -14.08 -36.26
CA TYR A 103 28.04 -14.43 -37.31
C TYR A 103 27.48 -14.16 -38.70
N ALA A 104 28.35 -14.07 -39.70
CA ALA A 104 27.97 -13.84 -41.09
C ALA A 104 28.12 -15.12 -41.92
N VAL A 105 27.22 -15.30 -42.87
CA VAL A 105 27.24 -16.37 -43.87
C VAL A 105 27.21 -15.73 -45.24
N LEU A 106 28.07 -16.19 -46.15
CA LEU A 106 28.04 -15.75 -47.54
C LEU A 106 27.42 -16.85 -48.40
N VAL A 107 26.48 -16.47 -49.26
CA VAL A 107 25.69 -17.40 -50.08
C VAL A 107 25.69 -16.96 -51.53
N SER A 108 25.84 -17.92 -52.45
CA SER A 108 25.79 -17.68 -53.91
C SER A 108 24.38 -17.33 -54.38
N ARG A 109 24.27 -16.88 -55.64
CA ARG A 109 22.98 -16.64 -56.31
C ARG A 109 22.06 -17.86 -56.30
N ALA A 110 22.66 -19.06 -56.37
CA ALA A 110 21.96 -20.34 -56.38
C ALA A 110 21.62 -20.89 -54.98
N GLY A 111 21.99 -20.19 -53.90
CA GLY A 111 21.73 -20.63 -52.52
C GLY A 111 22.83 -21.46 -51.88
N THR A 112 23.95 -21.67 -52.58
CA THR A 112 25.08 -22.45 -52.07
C THR A 112 25.84 -21.62 -51.02
N ILE A 113 26.08 -22.19 -49.85
CA ILE A 113 26.94 -21.59 -48.82
C ILE A 113 28.36 -21.49 -49.37
N LEU A 114 28.91 -20.27 -49.42
CA LEU A 114 30.26 -19.97 -49.86
C LEU A 114 31.20 -19.83 -48.66
N ALA A 115 30.76 -19.13 -47.62
CA ALA A 115 31.52 -18.91 -46.38
C ALA A 115 30.62 -19.17 -45.18
N LEU A 116 31.11 -19.97 -44.23
CA LEU A 116 30.43 -20.25 -42.96
C LEU A 116 31.47 -20.37 -41.83
N PRO A 117 31.41 -19.52 -40.79
CA PRO A 117 32.23 -19.69 -39.60
C PRO A 117 31.84 -20.95 -38.83
N GLN A 118 32.77 -21.46 -38.02
CA GLN A 118 32.57 -22.68 -37.21
C GLN A 118 31.34 -22.60 -36.30
N GLN A 119 30.98 -21.41 -35.82
CA GLN A 119 29.76 -21.21 -35.03
C GLN A 119 28.48 -21.57 -35.80
N GLY A 120 28.45 -21.24 -37.11
CA GLY A 120 27.31 -21.50 -37.97
C GLY A 120 27.17 -22.94 -38.44
N GLU A 121 28.25 -23.74 -38.46
CA GLU A 121 28.20 -25.17 -38.85
C GLU A 121 27.11 -25.94 -38.08
N LYS A 122 26.97 -25.67 -36.78
CA LYS A 122 25.94 -26.28 -35.93
C LYS A 122 24.52 -25.83 -36.27
N ASP A 123 24.33 -24.53 -36.49
CA ASP A 123 23.01 -23.94 -36.76
C ASP A 123 22.46 -24.38 -38.13
N TRP A 124 23.34 -24.44 -39.13
CA TRP A 124 23.00 -24.82 -40.50
C TRP A 124 23.06 -26.33 -40.72
N ARG A 125 23.46 -27.11 -39.69
CA ARG A 125 23.64 -28.57 -39.74
C ARG A 125 24.59 -29.04 -40.84
N VAL A 126 25.59 -28.22 -41.13
CA VAL A 126 26.61 -28.50 -42.13
C VAL A 126 27.90 -28.86 -41.39
N GLN A 127 28.47 -30.03 -41.66
CA GLN A 127 29.72 -30.46 -41.03
C GLN A 127 30.89 -30.33 -42.00
N GLY A 128 32.03 -29.83 -41.48
CA GLY A 128 33.32 -29.95 -42.16
C GLY A 128 33.58 -28.90 -43.24
N LEU A 129 32.94 -27.74 -43.20
CA LEU A 129 33.37 -26.61 -44.03
C LEU A 129 34.73 -26.05 -43.55
N THR A 130 35.18 -26.35 -42.34
CA THR A 130 36.49 -25.91 -41.84
C THR A 130 37.67 -26.72 -42.41
N GLU A 131 38.56 -26.03 -43.15
CA GLU A 131 39.89 -26.39 -43.68
C GLU A 131 40.09 -27.72 -44.44
N ARG A 132 39.47 -28.84 -44.05
CA ARG A 132 39.66 -30.18 -44.66
C ARG A 132 38.77 -30.45 -45.88
N SER A 133 37.66 -29.72 -46.05
CA SER A 133 36.78 -29.82 -47.23
C SER A 133 37.23 -28.96 -48.42
N TYR A 134 38.09 -27.96 -48.17
CA TYR A 134 38.58 -27.08 -49.22
C TYR A 134 39.75 -27.66 -50.05
N VAL A 135 40.34 -28.78 -49.60
CA VAL A 135 41.57 -29.37 -50.16
C VAL A 135 41.29 -30.69 -50.93
N GLY A 136 40.03 -31.03 -51.17
CA GLY A 136 39.65 -32.24 -51.90
C GLY A 136 39.61 -32.03 -53.41
N VAL A 137 40.32 -32.89 -54.17
CA VAL A 137 40.31 -32.95 -55.64
C VAL A 137 38.88 -33.19 -56.15
N VAL A 138 38.19 -32.13 -56.56
CA VAL A 138 36.90 -32.24 -57.25
C VAL A 138 37.17 -32.50 -58.73
N LYS A 139 37.07 -33.76 -59.14
CA LYS A 139 36.98 -34.13 -60.55
C LYS A 139 35.63 -33.63 -61.07
N TRP A 140 35.66 -32.61 -61.95
CA TRP A 140 34.61 -32.15 -62.85
C TRP A 140 33.14 -32.28 -62.43
N ASP A 141 32.44 -31.14 -62.43
CA ASP A 141 30.98 -31.03 -62.51
C ASP A 141 30.15 -31.56 -61.33
N THR A 142 30.75 -31.61 -60.14
CA THR A 142 29.99 -31.84 -58.90
C THR A 142 29.66 -30.50 -58.26
N PHE A 143 28.51 -29.93 -58.65
CA PHE A 143 27.81 -28.93 -57.86
C PHE A 143 27.80 -29.39 -56.40
N ARG A 144 28.25 -28.53 -55.46
CA ARG A 144 28.22 -28.82 -54.01
C ARG A 144 26.89 -29.48 -53.66
N GLU A 145 26.94 -30.61 -52.96
CA GLU A 145 25.79 -31.45 -52.64
C GLU A 145 24.62 -30.61 -52.06
N ARG A 146 23.38 -31.08 -52.26
CA ARG A 146 22.14 -30.41 -51.81
C ARG A 146 22.20 -29.96 -50.34
N GLU A 147 23.00 -30.61 -49.51
CA GLU A 147 23.21 -30.32 -48.09
C GLU A 147 23.84 -28.93 -47.82
N PHE A 148 24.58 -28.37 -48.78
CA PHE A 148 25.21 -27.05 -48.66
C PHE A 148 24.39 -25.92 -49.29
N ASN A 149 23.15 -26.20 -49.71
CA ASN A 149 22.26 -25.21 -50.31
C ASN A 149 21.19 -24.77 -49.30
N ILE A 150 21.22 -23.50 -48.89
CA ILE A 150 20.25 -22.97 -47.92
C ILE A 150 18.84 -22.89 -48.51
N TYR A 151 18.71 -22.81 -49.84
CA TYR A 151 17.42 -22.85 -50.53
C TYR A 151 16.84 -24.27 -50.61
N ALA A 152 17.56 -25.30 -50.15
CA ALA A 152 16.95 -26.60 -49.91
C ALA A 152 15.85 -26.53 -48.83
N ASN A 153 15.88 -25.53 -47.95
CA ASN A 153 14.79 -25.20 -47.05
C ASN A 153 13.82 -24.20 -47.73
N PRO A 154 12.58 -24.61 -48.06
CA PRO A 154 11.63 -23.76 -48.77
C PRO A 154 11.28 -22.47 -48.03
N LEU A 155 11.35 -22.47 -46.69
CA LEU A 155 11.11 -21.26 -45.88
C LEU A 155 12.20 -20.21 -46.12
N ILE A 156 13.47 -20.67 -46.18
CA ILE A 156 14.62 -19.79 -46.39
C ILE A 156 14.65 -19.32 -47.84
N GLU A 157 14.35 -20.20 -48.80
CA GLU A 157 14.26 -19.82 -50.22
C GLU A 157 13.24 -18.71 -50.42
N ASN A 158 12.00 -18.90 -49.96
CA ASN A 158 10.92 -17.93 -50.14
C ASN A 158 11.23 -16.59 -49.46
N LEU A 159 11.92 -16.63 -48.32
CA LEU A 159 12.27 -15.44 -47.55
C LEU A 159 13.40 -14.63 -48.19
N ILE A 160 14.46 -15.30 -48.62
CA ILE A 160 15.73 -14.66 -48.97
C ILE A 160 15.87 -14.45 -50.48
N LYS A 161 15.35 -15.36 -51.31
CA LYS A 161 15.57 -15.35 -52.77
C LYS A 161 14.85 -14.19 -53.46
N GLY A 162 13.65 -13.85 -53.00
CA GLY A 162 12.80 -12.81 -53.61
C GLY A 162 13.20 -11.37 -53.27
N GLU A 163 13.80 -11.15 -52.11
CA GLU A 163 14.09 -9.79 -51.60
C GLU A 163 15.60 -9.50 -51.59
N PRO A 164 16.05 -8.36 -52.15
CA PRO A 164 17.48 -8.02 -52.19
C PRO A 164 18.05 -7.77 -50.79
N ASN A 165 17.23 -7.33 -49.84
CA ASN A 165 17.61 -7.14 -48.46
C ASN A 165 16.42 -7.42 -47.54
N GLY A 166 16.68 -7.72 -46.27
CA GLY A 166 15.61 -7.97 -45.32
C GLY A 166 16.07 -8.42 -43.95
N ILE A 167 15.11 -8.55 -43.06
CA ILE A 167 15.27 -9.07 -41.70
C ILE A 167 14.11 -10.01 -41.42
N SER A 168 14.38 -11.14 -40.79
CA SER A 168 13.36 -12.11 -40.44
C SER A 168 13.75 -12.98 -39.26
N HIS A 169 12.75 -13.44 -38.53
CA HIS A 169 12.91 -14.44 -37.48
C HIS A 169 12.79 -15.82 -38.10
N ILE A 170 13.73 -16.70 -37.78
CA ILE A 170 13.69 -18.10 -38.17
C ILE A 170 14.03 -19.00 -37.01
N LYS A 171 13.43 -20.18 -37.02
CA LYS A 171 13.84 -21.27 -36.15
C LYS A 171 14.79 -22.19 -36.91
N LEU A 172 16.08 -22.11 -36.58
CA LEU A 172 17.09 -23.05 -37.05
C LEU A 172 17.28 -24.14 -35.96
N ALA A 173 18.43 -24.15 -35.28
CA ALA A 173 18.63 -24.95 -34.06
C ALA A 173 18.01 -24.28 -32.82
N SER A 174 18.05 -22.95 -32.76
CA SER A 174 17.33 -22.10 -31.80
C SER A 174 16.62 -20.96 -32.55
N ASP A 175 15.92 -20.11 -31.81
CA ASP A 175 15.27 -18.92 -32.38
C ASP A 175 16.35 -17.88 -32.74
N LYS A 176 16.48 -17.60 -34.03
CA LYS A 176 17.50 -16.73 -34.61
C LYS A 176 16.86 -15.58 -35.37
N LEU A 177 17.52 -14.44 -35.33
CA LEU A 177 17.26 -13.32 -36.21
C LEU A 177 18.24 -13.36 -37.38
N LEU A 178 17.70 -13.39 -38.60
CA LEU A 178 18.44 -13.30 -39.84
C LEU A 178 18.31 -11.88 -40.40
N SER A 179 19.41 -11.29 -40.84
CA SER A 179 19.41 -10.12 -41.71
C SER A 179 20.23 -10.40 -42.95
N TRP A 180 19.75 -10.05 -44.14
CA TRP A 180 20.48 -10.31 -45.38
C TRP A 180 20.55 -9.09 -46.29
N ALA A 181 21.60 -9.05 -47.11
CA ALA A 181 21.78 -8.08 -48.16
C ALA A 181 22.46 -8.72 -49.38
N THR A 182 21.93 -8.42 -50.58
CA THR A 182 22.53 -8.82 -51.86
C THR A 182 23.65 -7.87 -52.23
N ILE A 183 24.81 -8.42 -52.55
CA ILE A 183 25.97 -7.73 -53.12
C ILE A 183 25.67 -7.46 -54.62
N PRO A 184 25.54 -6.21 -55.07
CA PRO A 184 25.04 -5.91 -56.41
C PRO A 184 25.86 -6.50 -57.56
N ILE A 185 27.19 -6.60 -57.38
CA ILE A 185 28.13 -6.99 -58.44
C ILE A 185 28.13 -8.52 -58.66
N THR A 186 28.06 -9.29 -57.58
CA THR A 186 28.13 -10.77 -57.64
C THR A 186 26.74 -11.42 -57.58
N GLY A 187 25.73 -10.69 -57.12
CA GLY A 187 24.42 -11.23 -56.78
C GLY A 187 24.43 -12.15 -55.55
N TRP A 188 25.56 -12.25 -54.85
CA TRP A 188 25.67 -13.04 -53.62
C TRP A 188 24.94 -12.36 -52.48
N LYS A 189 24.55 -13.13 -51.47
CA LYS A 189 23.91 -12.61 -50.27
C LYS A 189 24.81 -12.80 -49.07
N ILE A 190 25.04 -11.72 -48.33
CA ILE A 190 25.59 -11.79 -46.98
C ILE A 190 24.42 -11.89 -46.01
N ILE A 191 24.46 -12.88 -45.11
CA ILE A 191 23.41 -13.16 -44.14
C ILE A 191 24.04 -13.07 -42.75
N LEU A 192 23.61 -12.11 -41.95
CA LEU A 192 23.94 -12.00 -40.54
C LEU A 192 22.95 -12.84 -39.73
N VAL A 193 23.47 -13.67 -38.85
CA VAL A 193 22.70 -14.55 -37.97
C VAL A 193 23.03 -14.19 -36.53
N ALA A 194 22.02 -13.86 -35.73
CA ALA A 194 22.18 -13.58 -34.31
C ALA A 194 21.10 -14.32 -33.50
N GLU A 195 21.40 -14.66 -32.25
CA GLU A 195 20.44 -15.31 -31.36
C GLU A 195 19.51 -14.29 -30.72
N GLU A 196 18.20 -14.52 -30.79
CA GLU A 196 17.21 -13.57 -30.30
C GLU A 196 17.37 -13.29 -28.80
N ALA A 197 17.66 -14.33 -28.01
CA ALA A 197 17.90 -14.20 -26.58
C ALA A 197 19.10 -13.30 -26.24
N ARG A 198 20.15 -13.31 -27.08
CA ARG A 198 21.35 -12.46 -26.91
C ARG A 198 21.08 -11.00 -27.26
N ILE A 199 20.19 -10.75 -28.24
CA ILE A 199 19.75 -9.39 -28.58
C ILE A 199 19.04 -8.74 -27.38
N PHE A 200 18.22 -9.51 -26.67
CA PHE A 200 17.44 -9.02 -25.53
C PHE A 200 18.16 -9.14 -24.17
N GLU A 201 19.34 -9.75 -24.09
CA GLU A 201 20.08 -9.93 -22.83
C GLU A 201 20.31 -8.59 -22.08
N PRO A 202 20.75 -7.49 -22.72
CA PRO A 202 20.96 -6.22 -22.01
C PRO A 202 19.66 -5.63 -21.46
N ALA A 203 18.53 -5.82 -22.15
CA ALA A 203 17.24 -5.34 -21.68
C ALA A 203 16.73 -6.18 -20.49
N ASN A 204 16.89 -7.50 -20.57
CA ASN A 204 16.47 -8.42 -19.52
C ASN A 204 17.32 -8.26 -18.25
N THR A 205 18.63 -8.05 -18.38
CA THR A 205 19.50 -7.79 -17.21
C THR A 205 19.13 -6.48 -16.51
N LEU A 206 18.79 -5.43 -17.27
CA LEU A 206 18.26 -4.19 -16.70
C LEU A 206 16.93 -4.40 -15.98
N ALA A 207 16.00 -5.12 -16.61
CA ALA A 207 14.70 -5.45 -16.00
C ALA A 207 14.87 -6.21 -14.67
N ASN A 208 15.78 -7.19 -14.64
CA ASN A 208 16.08 -7.95 -13.41
C ASN A 208 16.65 -7.06 -12.29
N HIS A 209 17.51 -6.09 -12.61
CA HIS A 209 17.99 -5.13 -11.62
C HIS A 209 16.86 -4.24 -11.07
N LEU A 210 15.95 -3.78 -11.94
CA LEU A 210 14.78 -3.01 -11.51
C LEU A 210 13.85 -3.82 -10.61
N GLU A 211 13.64 -5.11 -10.92
CA GLU A 211 12.84 -6.02 -10.10
C GLU A 211 13.45 -6.23 -8.72
N GLN A 212 14.77 -6.42 -8.62
CA GLN A 212 15.46 -6.53 -7.34
C GLN A 212 15.31 -5.27 -6.48
N ILE A 213 15.44 -4.09 -7.09
CA ILE A 213 15.21 -2.82 -6.40
C ILE A 213 13.75 -2.69 -5.94
N ALA A 214 12.79 -3.13 -6.76
CA ALA A 214 11.39 -3.12 -6.41
C ALA A 214 11.10 -4.01 -5.18
N TRP A 215 11.65 -5.23 -5.14
CA TRP A 215 11.52 -6.12 -3.97
C TRP A 215 12.15 -5.53 -2.71
N LEU A 216 13.32 -4.92 -2.82
CA LEU A 216 13.95 -4.20 -1.68
C LEU A 216 13.07 -3.06 -1.17
N MET A 217 12.43 -2.31 -2.06
CA MET A 217 11.50 -1.24 -1.71
C MET A 217 10.25 -1.77 -1.00
N ILE A 218 9.66 -2.87 -1.50
CA ILE A 218 8.48 -3.50 -0.89
C ILE A 218 8.81 -4.01 0.52
N ILE A 219 9.93 -4.73 0.68
CA ILE A 219 10.37 -5.23 1.98
C ILE A 219 10.69 -4.07 2.94
N GLY A 220 11.39 -3.04 2.44
CA GLY A 220 11.71 -1.85 3.22
C GLY A 220 10.45 -1.10 3.69
N MET A 221 9.46 -0.94 2.80
CA MET A 221 8.17 -0.33 3.14
C MET A 221 7.38 -1.18 4.15
N PHE A 222 7.36 -2.50 3.98
CA PHE A 222 6.71 -3.40 4.92
C PHE A 222 7.34 -3.32 6.31
N LEU A 223 8.67 -3.33 6.39
CA LEU A 223 9.41 -3.22 7.65
C LEU A 223 9.20 -1.84 8.29
N PHE A 224 9.20 -0.77 7.49
CA PHE A 224 8.87 0.58 7.94
C PHE A 224 7.47 0.62 8.57
N TYR A 225 6.45 0.04 7.91
CA TYR A 225 5.10 0.00 8.46
C TYR A 225 5.02 -0.81 9.75
N LEU A 226 5.70 -1.96 9.84
CA LEU A 226 5.75 -2.74 11.08
C LEU A 226 6.34 -1.92 12.24
N VAL A 227 7.46 -1.23 12.01
CA VAL A 227 8.08 -0.37 13.02
C VAL A 227 7.17 0.80 13.38
N PHE A 228 6.55 1.44 12.37
CA PHE A 228 5.63 2.55 12.57
C PHE A 228 4.41 2.14 13.41
N PHE A 229 3.74 1.03 13.07
CA PHE A 229 2.61 0.51 13.84
C PHE A 229 3.02 0.06 15.24
N TYR A 230 4.21 -0.51 15.41
CA TYR A 230 4.73 -0.86 16.72
C TYR A 230 4.94 0.38 17.61
N ILE A 231 5.53 1.45 17.08
CA ILE A 231 5.67 2.72 17.80
C ILE A 231 4.31 3.34 18.13
N LEU A 232 3.37 3.34 17.18
CA LEU A 232 2.01 3.82 17.41
C LEU A 232 1.31 3.04 18.51
N TYR A 233 1.45 1.70 18.52
CA TYR A 233 0.87 0.85 19.54
C TYR A 233 1.40 1.18 20.94
N LEU A 234 2.73 1.34 21.08
CA LEU A 234 3.35 1.73 22.35
C LEU A 234 2.86 3.11 22.81
N ARG A 235 2.83 4.09 21.89
CA ARG A 235 2.42 5.47 22.21
C ARG A 235 0.94 5.55 22.56
N ALA A 236 0.08 4.86 21.83
CA ALA A 236 -1.36 4.80 22.09
C ALA A 236 -1.65 4.15 23.45
N ARG A 237 -0.94 3.07 23.80
CA ARG A 237 -1.09 2.42 25.11
C ARG A 237 -0.68 3.35 26.26
N ASN A 238 0.46 4.03 26.15
CA ASN A 238 0.90 4.97 27.16
C ASN A 238 -0.07 6.15 27.31
N MET A 239 -0.55 6.70 26.19
CA MET A 239 -1.53 7.79 26.20
C MET A 239 -2.90 7.36 26.77
N SER A 240 -3.33 6.13 26.48
CA SER A 240 -4.56 5.58 27.07
C SER A 240 -4.42 5.47 28.59
N LEU A 241 -3.29 4.96 29.09
CA LEU A 241 -3.07 4.84 30.53
C LEU A 241 -2.99 6.20 31.22
N SER A 242 -2.32 7.18 30.59
CA SER A 242 -2.21 8.54 31.15
C SER A 242 -3.53 9.31 31.24
N ILE A 243 -4.59 8.84 30.57
CA ILE A 243 -5.93 9.46 30.63
C ILE A 243 -6.89 8.59 31.47
N SER A 244 -6.91 7.28 31.23
CA SER A 244 -7.88 6.38 31.87
C SER A 244 -7.66 6.24 33.38
N GLU A 245 -6.41 6.19 33.86
CA GLU A 245 -6.14 6.07 35.31
C GLU A 245 -6.58 7.33 36.08
N PRO A 246 -6.21 8.55 35.67
CA PRO A 246 -6.71 9.78 36.30
C PRO A 246 -8.22 9.91 36.31
N LEU A 247 -8.90 9.62 35.19
CA LEU A 247 -10.36 9.71 35.13
C LEU A 247 -11.02 8.77 36.13
N LYS A 248 -10.47 7.57 36.30
CA LYS A 248 -10.95 6.62 37.31
C LYS A 248 -10.74 7.13 38.74
N LYS A 249 -9.62 7.81 39.02
CA LYS A 249 -9.39 8.46 40.32
C LYS A 249 -10.36 9.61 40.57
N ILE A 250 -10.63 10.44 39.56
CA ILE A 250 -11.60 11.55 39.65
C ILE A 250 -13.02 11.02 39.90
N ASP A 251 -13.43 9.97 39.19
CA ASP A 251 -14.72 9.32 39.40
C ASP A 251 -14.87 8.84 40.85
N MET A 252 -13.83 8.22 41.42
CA MET A 252 -13.80 7.84 42.83
C MET A 252 -13.90 9.04 43.78
N MET A 253 -13.21 10.15 43.49
CA MET A 253 -13.29 11.37 44.31
C MET A 253 -14.71 11.95 44.33
N VAL A 254 -15.40 11.97 43.19
CA VAL A 254 -16.79 12.44 43.11
C VAL A 254 -17.71 11.55 43.93
N ILE A 255 -17.54 10.23 43.87
CA ILE A 255 -18.28 9.26 44.69
C ILE A 255 -17.99 9.48 46.19
N ASP A 256 -16.75 9.78 46.56
CA ASP A 256 -16.38 10.04 47.96
C ASP A 256 -16.99 11.35 48.49
N ILE A 257 -17.04 12.43 47.68
CA ILE A 257 -17.78 13.67 48.03
C ILE A 257 -19.26 13.37 48.24
N ALA A 258 -19.86 12.60 47.33
CA ALA A 258 -21.28 12.25 47.41
C ALA A 258 -21.60 11.44 48.69
N ASN A 259 -20.66 10.63 49.17
CA ASN A 259 -20.78 9.86 50.41
C ASN A 259 -20.35 10.64 51.66
N GLY A 260 -20.01 11.93 51.54
CA GLY A 260 -19.63 12.79 52.67
C GLY A 260 -18.25 12.48 53.26
N LYS A 261 -17.35 11.86 52.50
CA LYS A 261 -15.97 11.62 52.93
C LYS A 261 -15.08 12.81 52.57
N PRO A 262 -14.07 13.14 53.41
CA PRO A 262 -13.12 14.20 53.11
C PRO A 262 -12.25 13.80 51.90
N VAL A 263 -12.20 14.67 50.89
CA VAL A 263 -11.35 14.47 49.71
C VAL A 263 -9.97 15.02 49.98
N GLN A 264 -8.94 14.20 49.74
CA GLN A 264 -7.55 14.66 49.72
C GLN A 264 -6.95 14.48 48.34
N VAL A 265 -6.35 15.56 47.82
CA VAL A 265 -5.54 15.50 46.60
C VAL A 265 -4.14 15.13 47.03
N THR A 266 -3.65 13.98 46.58
CA THR A 266 -2.29 13.50 46.90
C THR A 266 -1.39 13.38 45.68
N ASP A 267 -1.96 13.36 44.46
CA ASP A 267 -1.21 13.14 43.22
C ASP A 267 -1.40 14.31 42.24
N GLU A 268 -0.31 14.81 41.67
CA GLU A 268 -0.34 15.67 40.48
C GLU A 268 -0.65 14.81 39.24
N PHE A 269 -1.61 15.25 38.41
CA PHE A 269 -1.95 14.54 37.19
C PHE A 269 -1.04 14.97 36.04
N ALA A 270 -0.73 14.06 35.11
CA ALA A 270 0.15 14.35 33.98
C ALA A 270 -0.43 15.37 32.97
N VAL A 271 -1.70 15.73 33.11
CA VAL A 271 -2.44 16.63 32.20
C VAL A 271 -2.94 17.82 33.00
N THR A 272 -2.48 19.02 32.65
CA THR A 272 -2.80 20.27 33.35
C THR A 272 -4.30 20.53 33.45
N GLU A 273 -5.08 20.15 32.44
CA GLU A 273 -6.53 20.26 32.42
C GLU A 273 -7.22 19.34 33.44
N LEU A 274 -6.63 18.18 33.76
CA LEU A 274 -7.14 17.28 34.78
C LEU A 274 -6.88 17.82 36.18
N ASP A 275 -5.73 18.43 36.43
CA ASP A 275 -5.45 19.12 37.69
C ASP A 275 -6.43 20.27 37.93
N SER A 276 -6.71 21.08 36.90
CA SER A 276 -7.71 22.14 37.00
C SER A 276 -9.10 21.61 37.35
N THR A 277 -9.45 20.44 36.81
CA THR A 277 -10.75 19.78 37.06
C THR A 277 -10.83 19.26 38.49
N VAL A 278 -9.77 18.60 38.97
CA VAL A 278 -9.68 18.09 40.34
C VAL A 278 -9.75 19.24 41.34
N ASN A 279 -9.04 20.33 41.10
CA ASN A 279 -9.11 21.52 41.94
C ASN A 279 -10.54 22.08 42.00
N GLY A 280 -11.24 22.14 40.87
CA GLY A 280 -12.65 22.54 40.83
C GLY A 280 -13.56 21.62 41.66
N ILE A 281 -13.35 20.29 41.56
CA ILE A 281 -14.10 19.28 42.32
C ILE A 281 -13.83 19.39 43.82
N VAL A 282 -12.58 19.63 44.23
CA VAL A 282 -12.21 19.82 45.64
C VAL A 282 -12.85 21.06 46.22
N VAL A 283 -12.81 22.19 45.49
CA VAL A 283 -13.50 23.43 45.90
C VAL A 283 -15.00 23.20 46.02
N MET A 284 -15.60 22.44 45.10
CA MET A 284 -17.01 22.06 45.19
C MET A 284 -17.30 21.19 46.41
N GLY A 285 -16.46 20.18 46.68
CA GLY A 285 -16.56 19.32 47.86
C GLY A 285 -16.51 20.11 49.16
N GLN A 286 -15.57 21.06 49.28
CA GLN A 286 -15.47 21.96 50.42
C GLN A 286 -16.71 22.86 50.57
N LYS A 287 -17.22 23.42 49.47
CA LYS A 287 -18.46 24.21 49.50
C LYS A 287 -19.67 23.39 49.93
N LEU A 288 -19.77 22.14 49.46
CA LEU A 288 -20.85 21.23 49.82
C LEU A 288 -20.77 20.85 51.31
N GLU A 289 -19.55 20.59 51.81
CA GLU A 289 -19.30 20.32 53.23
C GLU A 289 -19.66 21.53 54.12
N CYS A 290 -19.25 22.74 53.72
CA CYS A 290 -19.67 23.99 54.39
C CYS A 290 -21.19 24.18 54.34
N ALA A 291 -21.83 24.00 53.19
CA ALA A 291 -23.27 24.16 53.07
C ALA A 291 -24.04 23.12 53.91
N ASN A 292 -23.56 21.89 53.97
CA ASN A 292 -24.17 20.82 54.77
C ASN A 292 -23.96 21.07 56.27
N THR A 293 -22.80 21.59 56.68
CA THR A 293 -22.56 22.00 58.08
C THR A 293 -23.39 23.22 58.46
N ASP A 294 -23.51 24.23 57.60
CA ASP A 294 -24.39 25.37 57.80
C ASP A 294 -25.87 24.96 57.89
N LEU A 295 -26.31 24.04 57.03
CA LEU A 295 -27.67 23.48 57.09
C LEU A 295 -27.91 22.76 58.43
N ASN A 296 -26.98 21.90 58.85
CA ASN A 296 -27.08 21.21 60.14
C ASN A 296 -27.07 22.19 61.32
N ASN A 297 -26.26 23.26 61.25
CA ASN A 297 -26.22 24.31 62.26
C ASN A 297 -27.56 25.07 62.32
N ALA A 298 -28.16 25.40 61.17
CA ALA A 298 -29.46 26.07 61.11
C ALA A 298 -30.59 25.18 61.65
N LEU A 299 -30.59 23.88 61.33
CA LEU A 299 -31.54 22.91 61.89
C LEU A 299 -31.39 22.79 63.42
N ASN A 300 -30.16 22.79 63.92
CA ASN A 300 -29.89 22.80 65.36
C ASN A 300 -30.35 24.11 66.02
N GLU A 301 -30.19 25.26 65.37
CA GLU A 301 -30.67 26.55 65.88
C GLU A 301 -32.20 26.61 65.93
N ILE A 302 -32.90 26.11 64.91
CA ILE A 302 -34.36 25.99 64.89
C ILE A 302 -34.83 25.09 66.04
N THR A 303 -34.21 23.92 66.20
CA THR A 303 -34.53 22.99 67.29
C THR A 303 -34.34 23.64 68.66
N LYS A 304 -33.22 24.35 68.87
CA LYS A 304 -32.93 25.04 70.12
C LYS A 304 -33.91 26.18 70.43
N LYS A 305 -34.31 26.96 69.41
CA LYS A 305 -35.36 28.00 69.57
C LYS A 305 -36.70 27.39 69.94
N SER A 306 -37.05 26.25 69.33
CA SER A 306 -38.27 25.49 69.67
C SER A 306 -38.26 25.04 71.14
N GLU A 307 -37.16 24.44 71.61
CA GLU A 307 -37.01 24.01 73.01
C GLU A 307 -37.08 25.19 74.00
N GLN A 308 -36.49 26.33 73.67
CA GLN A 308 -36.59 27.55 74.50
C GLN A 308 -38.03 28.06 74.59
N LEU A 309 -38.78 28.07 73.49
CA LEU A 309 -40.20 28.45 73.49
C LEU A 309 -41.03 27.49 74.34
N GLN A 310 -40.79 26.18 74.23
CA GLN A 310 -41.43 25.15 75.05
C GLN A 310 -41.18 25.40 76.55
N THR A 311 -39.95 25.75 76.93
CA THR A 311 -39.57 26.02 78.32
C THR A 311 -40.26 27.27 78.86
N ILE A 312 -40.34 28.35 78.06
CA ILE A 312 -41.10 29.57 78.45
C ILE A 312 -42.58 29.26 78.63
N PHE A 313 -43.14 28.41 77.76
CA PHE A 313 -44.53 27.96 77.85
C PHE A 313 -44.79 27.17 79.15
N ASP A 314 -43.88 26.27 79.54
CA ASP A 314 -44.02 25.45 80.75
C ASP A 314 -43.83 26.20 82.08
N VAL A 315 -43.02 27.27 82.10
CA VAL A 315 -42.71 28.03 83.33
C VAL A 315 -43.69 29.18 83.58
N SER A 316 -44.58 29.50 82.62
CA SER A 316 -45.50 30.62 82.79
C SER A 316 -46.51 30.42 83.94
N PRO A 317 -46.76 31.44 84.78
CA PRO A 317 -47.69 31.37 85.91
C PRO A 317 -49.17 31.40 85.50
N SER A 318 -49.47 31.46 84.20
CA SER A 318 -50.84 31.34 83.68
C SER A 318 -51.03 29.94 83.09
N GLY A 319 -52.20 29.35 83.35
CA GLY A 319 -52.58 28.09 82.72
C GLY A 319 -52.94 28.37 81.26
N TYR A 320 -52.22 27.73 80.35
CA TYR A 320 -52.50 27.78 78.91
C TYR A 320 -53.03 26.44 78.45
N VAL A 321 -54.11 26.51 77.68
CA VAL A 321 -54.67 25.40 76.92
C VAL A 321 -54.81 25.88 75.49
N LEU A 322 -54.31 25.07 74.55
CA LEU A 322 -54.50 25.27 73.13
C LEU A 322 -55.45 24.20 72.62
N ILE A 323 -56.54 24.65 72.01
CA ILE A 323 -57.58 23.79 71.44
C ILE A 323 -57.53 23.97 69.93
N ASN A 324 -57.59 22.87 69.18
CA ASN A 324 -57.65 22.92 67.71
C ASN A 324 -59.09 23.18 67.22
N GLN A 325 -59.25 23.34 65.90
CA GLN A 325 -60.56 23.56 65.26
C GLN A 325 -61.52 22.37 65.36
N CYS A 326 -61.01 21.16 65.67
CA CYS A 326 -61.82 19.98 65.91
C CYS A 326 -62.35 19.92 67.36
N ALA A 327 -62.10 20.97 68.16
CA ALA A 327 -62.43 21.06 69.57
C ALA A 327 -61.67 20.06 70.45
N ASP A 328 -60.48 19.61 70.05
CA ASP A 328 -59.58 18.78 70.87
C ASP A 328 -58.48 19.62 71.51
N VAL A 329 -58.11 19.28 72.75
CA VAL A 329 -56.97 19.91 73.44
C VAL A 329 -55.64 19.37 72.89
N VAL A 330 -54.84 20.25 72.28
CA VAL A 330 -53.57 19.89 71.61
C VAL A 330 -52.33 20.24 72.44
N LEU A 331 -52.45 21.22 73.33
CA LEU A 331 -51.32 21.65 74.15
C LEU A 331 -51.83 22.16 75.51
N VAL A 332 -51.17 21.77 76.60
CA VAL A 332 -51.41 22.36 77.93
C VAL A 332 -50.10 22.57 78.65
N ASN A 333 -49.94 23.69 79.35
CA ASN A 333 -48.73 23.94 80.12
C ASN A 333 -48.82 23.38 81.55
N ARG A 334 -47.69 23.35 82.26
CA ARG A 334 -47.64 22.81 83.63
C ARG A 334 -48.56 23.56 84.59
N ALA A 335 -48.64 24.88 84.49
CA ALA A 335 -49.51 25.69 85.34
C ALA A 335 -50.99 25.32 85.19
N PHE A 336 -51.46 24.92 83.99
CA PHE A 336 -52.81 24.41 83.80
C PHE A 336 -53.08 23.16 84.65
N SER A 337 -52.15 22.20 84.66
CA SER A 337 -52.28 20.99 85.49
C SER A 337 -52.23 21.30 86.97
N GLU A 338 -51.37 22.22 87.40
CA GLU A 338 -51.30 22.67 88.80
C GLU A 338 -52.57 23.42 89.24
N PHE A 339 -53.25 24.13 88.33
CA PHE A 339 -54.47 24.89 88.64
C PHE A 339 -55.73 24.05 88.66
N THR A 340 -55.80 23.03 87.82
CA THR A 340 -57.02 22.25 87.60
C THR A 340 -56.98 20.87 88.24
N GLY A 341 -55.79 20.39 88.64
CA GLY A 341 -55.57 19.03 89.10
C GLY A 341 -55.59 17.97 87.99
N ILE A 342 -55.77 18.36 86.72
CA ILE A 342 -55.79 17.46 85.56
C ILE A 342 -54.36 17.32 85.02
N SER A 343 -53.82 16.09 84.96
CA SER A 343 -52.48 15.87 84.40
C SER A 343 -52.43 16.22 82.91
N GLN A 344 -51.29 16.70 82.42
CA GLN A 344 -51.15 17.15 81.02
C GLN A 344 -51.56 16.06 80.01
N SER A 345 -51.17 14.81 80.26
CA SER A 345 -51.53 13.66 79.42
C SER A 345 -53.02 13.31 79.43
N ALA A 346 -53.75 13.64 80.51
CA ALA A 346 -55.20 13.46 80.58
C ALA A 346 -55.93 14.62 79.89
N ALA A 347 -55.41 15.84 80.02
CA ALA A 347 -55.97 17.03 79.39
C ALA A 347 -55.89 16.95 77.84
N LEU A 348 -54.80 16.45 77.28
CA LEU A 348 -54.61 16.24 75.83
C LEU A 348 -55.59 15.23 75.20
N LYS A 349 -56.41 14.54 75.99
CA LYS A 349 -57.41 13.56 75.52
C LYS A 349 -58.85 14.06 75.70
N LEU A 350 -59.03 15.29 76.17
CA LEU A 350 -60.34 15.88 76.38
C LEU A 350 -60.75 16.72 75.17
N THR A 351 -62.04 16.69 74.86
CA THR A 351 -62.66 17.66 73.98
C THR A 351 -62.98 18.95 74.74
N GLU A 352 -63.16 20.07 74.03
CA GLU A 352 -63.48 21.40 74.60
C GLU A 352 -64.69 21.33 75.53
N SER A 353 -65.74 20.62 75.12
CA SER A 353 -66.97 20.44 75.89
C SER A 353 -66.71 19.70 77.21
N GLU A 354 -65.92 18.63 77.19
CA GLU A 354 -65.57 17.85 78.38
C GLU A 354 -64.63 18.62 79.32
N LEU A 355 -63.69 19.39 78.74
CA LEU A 355 -62.79 20.26 79.47
C LEU A 355 -63.58 21.35 80.22
N ILE A 356 -64.51 22.02 79.54
CA ILE A 356 -65.38 23.05 80.14
C ILE A 356 -66.24 22.44 81.25
N THR A 357 -66.79 21.25 81.04
CA THR A 357 -67.61 20.54 82.04
C THR A 357 -66.79 20.26 83.31
N ARG A 358 -65.56 19.76 83.17
CA ARG A 358 -64.69 19.52 84.34
C ARG A 358 -64.20 20.79 85.02
N LEU A 359 -63.99 21.87 84.27
CA LEU A 359 -63.64 23.17 84.84
C LEU A 359 -64.83 23.77 85.61
N ALA A 360 -66.07 23.55 85.16
CA ALA A 360 -67.28 23.99 85.86
C ALA A 360 -67.45 23.32 87.22
N GLU A 361 -67.06 22.05 87.37
CA GLU A 361 -67.09 21.33 88.65
C GLU A 361 -66.12 21.92 89.71
N LEU A 362 -65.10 22.66 89.27
CA LEU A 362 -64.08 23.26 90.14
C LEU A 362 -64.42 24.71 90.56
N THR A 363 -65.61 25.22 90.23
CA THR A 363 -66.03 26.60 90.51
C THR A 363 -67.41 26.69 91.16
N GLU A 364 -67.55 27.53 92.22
CA GLU A 364 -68.85 27.79 92.88
C GLU A 364 -69.72 28.86 92.17
N LEU A 365 -69.25 29.44 91.05
CA LEU A 365 -69.96 30.42 90.24
C LEU A 365 -70.32 29.81 88.87
N PRO A 366 -71.54 30.06 88.33
CA PRO A 366 -71.92 29.54 87.03
C PRO A 366 -70.98 30.11 85.95
N ILE A 367 -70.35 29.22 85.18
CA ILE A 367 -69.55 29.59 84.01
C ILE A 367 -70.53 30.09 82.94
N ASP A 368 -70.51 31.39 82.65
CA ASP A 368 -71.37 31.99 81.64
C ASP A 368 -70.84 31.64 80.22
N ILE A 369 -71.49 30.66 79.60
CA ILE A 369 -71.14 30.11 78.29
C ILE A 369 -71.52 31.09 77.15
N ALA A 370 -72.30 32.14 77.40
CA ALA A 370 -72.85 32.99 76.35
C ALA A 370 -71.86 34.03 75.75
N LYS A 371 -70.56 33.98 76.08
CA LYS A 371 -69.51 34.89 75.55
C LYS A 371 -68.30 34.17 74.92
N PHE A 372 -68.48 32.96 74.39
CA PHE A 372 -67.43 32.21 73.70
C PHE A 372 -67.12 32.70 72.26
N SER A 373 -67.13 34.01 71.99
CA SER A 373 -67.09 34.52 70.59
C SER A 373 -65.78 35.20 70.14
N ASN A 374 -64.63 35.00 70.81
CA ASN A 374 -63.34 35.50 70.31
C ASN A 374 -62.14 34.67 70.82
N ASP A 375 -61.13 34.50 69.95
CA ASP A 375 -59.88 33.69 70.00
C ASP A 375 -59.01 33.70 71.29
N LEU A 376 -59.39 34.41 72.34
CA LEU A 376 -58.67 34.43 73.61
C LEU A 376 -59.63 34.54 74.80
N PHE A 377 -59.84 33.43 75.49
CA PHE A 377 -60.61 33.34 76.72
C PHE A 377 -59.74 33.64 77.93
N ARG A 378 -60.30 34.35 78.91
CA ARG A 378 -59.65 34.61 80.19
C ARG A 378 -60.57 34.16 81.32
N MET A 379 -60.30 33.01 81.92
CA MET A 379 -61.07 32.49 83.05
C MET A 379 -60.38 32.91 84.35
N LYS A 380 -61.06 33.69 85.20
CA LYS A 380 -60.55 34.06 86.53
C LYS A 380 -61.15 33.12 87.57
N LEU A 381 -60.32 32.29 88.20
CA LEU A 381 -60.72 31.37 89.27
C LEU A 381 -60.42 32.04 90.62
N ILE A 382 -61.34 32.01 91.60
CA ILE A 382 -61.18 32.69 92.90
C ILE A 382 -61.43 31.73 94.08
N TRP A 383 -60.35 31.23 94.71
CA TRP A 383 -60.08 31.13 96.17
C TRP A 383 -58.77 30.33 96.40
N PRO A 384 -57.81 30.71 97.29
CA PRO A 384 -57.68 31.90 98.13
C PRO A 384 -56.68 32.97 97.60
N GLN A 385 -56.17 32.91 96.36
CA GLN A 385 -55.51 34.05 95.71
C GLN A 385 -55.87 34.16 94.22
N LEU A 386 -56.01 35.40 93.72
CA LEU A 386 -56.51 35.76 92.38
C LEU A 386 -55.57 35.22 91.28
N LYS A 387 -56.02 34.24 90.48
CA LYS A 387 -55.24 33.67 89.38
C LYS A 387 -56.02 33.68 88.06
N ILE A 388 -55.30 33.98 86.98
CA ILE A 388 -55.83 34.22 85.64
C ILE A 388 -55.45 33.04 84.75
N LEU A 389 -56.44 32.27 84.32
CA LEU A 389 -56.37 31.31 83.22
C LEU A 389 -56.57 32.06 81.91
N LEU A 390 -55.73 31.83 80.92
CA LEU A 390 -55.88 32.41 79.57
C LEU A 390 -55.91 31.25 78.57
N CYS A 391 -57.09 30.89 78.06
CA CYS A 391 -57.24 29.87 77.03
C CYS A 391 -57.35 30.58 75.68
N GLY A 392 -56.31 30.51 74.86
CA GLY A 392 -56.34 31.04 73.49
C GLY A 392 -56.66 29.93 72.50
N ALA A 393 -57.65 30.14 71.65
CA ALA A 393 -57.86 29.30 70.47
C ALA A 393 -57.13 29.99 69.31
N LYS A 394 -55.96 29.48 68.91
CA LYS A 394 -55.42 29.82 67.59
C LYS A 394 -54.44 28.81 67.03
N GLU A 395 -54.57 28.62 65.72
CA GLU A 395 -53.77 27.79 64.84
C GLU A 395 -52.27 28.12 64.95
N ILE A 396 -51.45 27.10 65.20
CA ILE A 396 -50.05 27.13 64.80
C ILE A 396 -50.03 26.72 63.34
N PHE A 397 -50.06 27.70 62.44
CA PHE A 397 -49.66 27.47 61.05
C PHE A 397 -48.16 27.14 61.05
N ILE A 398 -47.83 25.85 61.03
CA ILE A 398 -46.51 25.39 60.59
C ILE A 398 -46.48 25.63 59.08
N ASN A 399 -45.90 26.77 58.70
CA ASN A 399 -45.70 27.13 57.31
C ASN A 399 -44.67 26.18 56.69
N ASN A 400 -45.08 25.00 56.24
CA ASN A 400 -44.30 24.19 55.31
C ASN A 400 -44.50 24.77 53.90
N SER A 401 -43.95 25.95 53.67
CA SER A 401 -43.71 26.44 52.33
C SER A 401 -42.46 25.74 51.79
N SER A 402 -42.67 24.76 50.91
CA SER A 402 -41.95 24.68 49.63
C SER A 402 -42.39 23.45 48.84
N GLU A 403 -43.45 23.60 48.06
CA GLU A 403 -43.39 23.16 46.67
C GLU A 403 -42.18 23.85 46.03
N PHE A 404 -41.09 23.11 45.94
CA PHE A 404 -39.99 23.35 45.02
C PHE A 404 -39.51 21.97 44.60
N PHE A 405 -39.95 21.52 43.43
CA PHE A 405 -39.09 20.97 42.38
C PHE A 405 -39.98 20.64 41.17
N ARG A 406 -39.93 21.55 40.19
CA ARG A 406 -39.74 21.16 38.81
C ARG A 406 -38.25 21.19 38.53
#